data_AF-A0A350BTD7-F1
#
_entry.id   AF-A0A350BTD7-F1
#
_cell.length_a   1.000
_cell.length_b   1.000
_cell.length_c   1.000
_cell.angle_alpha   90.00
_cell.angle_beta   90.00
_cell.angle_gamma   90.00
#
_symmetry.space_group_name_H-M   'P 1'
#
loop_
_entity.id
_entity.type
_entity.pdbx_description
1 polymer ?
#
loop_
_entity_poly.entity_id
_entity_poly.type
_entity_poly.pdbx_seq_one_letter_code
_entity_poly.pdbx_strand_id
1 'polypeptide(L)'
;MVVQEYLDATSGFYVDSIFDTDESQQVAKIAERVYYQMVQEYDNVLFTMDDLSLESVSDITRPNYMLLPKKVQKIQESKIWYNVSKKAGELDYKLMTYLPPLDFVEHTLHSNTTNSIIVKGYNDNRMPIKTNQFPTYFTSFDNVYVVFDSYNNEFDTTLQASKTRFVGSQEKVFLQEDVFEIPIPNHLSETYLDMFLNEALTLVHQQPIGMIAQRARVKKIKLQQDNRTLGQGRSKASYGRKGLSGSYVPRGHGE
;
A
#
# COMPACT_ATOMS: atom_id res chain seq x y z
N MET A 1 14.92 -5.22 -24.53
CA MET A 1 15.40 -5.66 -23.20
C MET A 1 16.18 -4.52 -22.57
N VAL A 2 15.84 -4.10 -21.36
CA VAL A 2 16.50 -2.97 -20.66
C VAL A 2 17.99 -3.21 -20.43
N VAL A 3 18.40 -4.47 -20.25
CA VAL A 3 19.83 -4.86 -20.11
C VAL A 3 20.61 -4.59 -21.41
N GLN A 4 19.99 -4.75 -22.59
CA GLN A 4 20.66 -4.48 -23.87
C GLN A 4 20.95 -2.99 -24.04
N GLU A 5 20.04 -2.11 -23.62
CA GLU A 5 20.27 -0.67 -23.70
C GLU A 5 21.46 -0.22 -22.83
N TYR A 6 21.71 -0.89 -21.71
CA TYR A 6 22.92 -0.68 -20.92
C TYR A 6 24.19 -1.14 -21.67
N LEU A 7 24.15 -2.32 -22.30
CA LEU A 7 25.28 -2.85 -23.07
C LEU A 7 25.59 -1.95 -24.28
N ASP A 8 24.56 -1.45 -24.96
CA ASP A 8 24.71 -0.48 -26.06
C ASP A 8 25.35 0.82 -25.57
N ALA A 9 24.92 1.35 -24.41
CA ALA A 9 25.46 2.58 -23.83
C ALA A 9 26.91 2.45 -23.36
N THR A 10 27.33 1.25 -22.95
CA THR A 10 28.68 0.97 -22.44
C THR A 10 29.63 0.40 -23.49
N SER A 11 29.14 0.15 -24.71
CA SER A 11 29.86 -0.62 -25.73
C SER A 11 30.25 -2.03 -25.23
N GLY A 12 29.38 -2.63 -24.42
CA GLY A 12 29.49 -4.00 -23.92
C GLY A 12 29.24 -5.06 -25.01
N PHE A 13 29.52 -6.32 -24.69
CA PHE A 13 29.24 -7.43 -25.60
C PHE A 13 27.76 -7.74 -25.64
N TYR A 14 27.25 -8.04 -26.85
CA TYR A 14 25.89 -8.50 -27.01
C TYR A 14 25.71 -9.88 -26.37
N VAL A 15 24.63 -10.04 -25.61
CA VAL A 15 24.25 -11.30 -24.96
C VAL A 15 22.87 -11.73 -25.42
N ASP A 16 22.60 -13.03 -25.49
CA ASP A 16 21.28 -13.55 -25.88
C ASP A 16 20.40 -13.81 -24.65
N SER A 17 21.00 -13.99 -23.47
CA SER A 17 20.34 -14.17 -22.18
C SER A 17 20.97 -13.31 -21.09
N ILE A 18 20.17 -12.91 -20.09
CA ILE A 18 20.64 -12.21 -18.89
C ILE A 18 21.60 -13.07 -18.04
N PHE A 19 21.64 -14.38 -18.29
CA PHE A 19 22.48 -15.34 -17.58
C PHE A 19 23.80 -15.63 -18.30
N ASP A 20 24.03 -15.09 -19.51
CA ASP A 20 25.21 -15.42 -20.32
C ASP A 20 26.51 -14.86 -19.75
N THR A 21 26.44 -13.71 -19.08
CA THR A 21 27.62 -13.08 -18.48
C THR A 21 27.34 -12.59 -17.06
N ASP A 22 28.39 -12.56 -16.24
CA ASP A 22 28.33 -12.02 -14.89
C ASP A 22 27.91 -10.53 -14.88
N GLU A 23 28.27 -9.79 -15.93
CA GLU A 23 27.89 -8.38 -16.10
C GLU A 23 26.38 -8.25 -16.36
N SER A 24 25.83 -9.03 -17.30
CA SER A 24 24.39 -9.05 -17.61
C SER A 24 23.54 -9.43 -16.39
N GLN A 25 24.02 -10.40 -15.58
CA GLN A 25 23.31 -10.80 -14.37
C GLN A 25 23.35 -9.70 -13.28
N GLN A 26 24.47 -8.98 -13.14
CA GLN A 26 24.57 -7.85 -12.22
C GLN A 26 23.65 -6.69 -12.65
N VAL A 27 23.63 -6.39 -13.94
CA VAL A 27 22.79 -5.33 -14.52
C VAL A 27 21.29 -5.68 -14.36
N ALA A 28 20.90 -6.94 -14.57
CA ALA A 28 19.53 -7.40 -14.32
C ALA A 28 19.09 -7.21 -12.85
N LYS A 29 19.98 -7.47 -11.88
CA LYS A 29 19.73 -7.21 -10.45
C LYS A 29 19.59 -5.71 -10.14
N ILE A 30 20.33 -4.87 -10.85
CA ILE A 30 20.23 -3.41 -10.71
C ILE A 30 18.88 -2.92 -11.26
N ALA A 31 18.42 -3.45 -12.39
CA ALA A 31 17.10 -3.16 -12.94
C ALA A 31 15.98 -3.48 -11.94
N GLU A 32 15.99 -4.68 -11.36
CA GLU A 32 15.04 -5.07 -10.32
C GLU A 32 15.05 -4.09 -9.12
N ARG A 33 16.24 -3.71 -8.66
CA ARG A 33 16.38 -2.77 -7.54
C ARG A 33 15.83 -1.38 -7.85
N VAL A 34 16.09 -0.87 -9.05
CA VAL A 34 15.59 0.44 -9.52
C VAL A 34 14.08 0.40 -9.63
N TYR A 35 13.51 -0.70 -10.11
CA TYR A 35 12.06 -0.89 -10.19
C TYR A 35 11.42 -0.80 -8.81
N TYR A 36 11.91 -1.58 -7.83
CA TYR A 36 11.40 -1.52 -6.46
C TYR A 36 11.62 -0.15 -5.81
N GLN A 37 12.72 0.53 -6.12
CA GLN A 37 12.96 1.88 -5.61
C GLN A 37 11.95 2.89 -6.19
N MET A 38 11.67 2.83 -7.49
CA MET A 38 10.71 3.71 -8.15
C MET A 38 9.30 3.48 -7.60
N VAL A 39 8.86 2.23 -7.50
CA VAL A 39 7.55 1.88 -6.94
C VAL A 39 7.43 2.33 -5.47
N GLN A 40 8.51 2.19 -4.68
CA GLN A 40 8.56 2.68 -3.30
C GLN A 40 8.72 4.20 -3.17
N GLU A 41 9.09 4.94 -4.20
CA GLU A 41 9.26 6.40 -4.12
C GLU A 41 7.96 7.09 -4.51
N TYR A 42 7.31 6.57 -5.55
CA TYR A 42 6.03 7.05 -6.06
C TYR A 42 4.87 6.18 -5.55
N ASP A 43 4.55 6.29 -4.25
CA ASP A 43 3.52 5.48 -3.60
C ASP A 43 2.09 5.70 -4.17
N ASN A 44 1.89 6.79 -4.92
CA ASN A 44 0.57 7.29 -5.34
C ASN A 44 0.32 7.12 -6.85
N VAL A 45 1.13 6.34 -7.59
CA VAL A 45 0.87 6.21 -9.03
C VAL A 45 -0.27 5.24 -9.28
N LEU A 46 -1.22 5.65 -10.12
CA LEU A 46 -2.45 4.90 -10.40
C LEU A 46 -2.22 3.48 -10.96
N PHE A 47 -1.03 3.17 -11.48
CA PHE A 47 -0.76 1.86 -12.10
C PHE A 47 -0.45 0.74 -11.10
N THR A 48 -0.18 1.07 -9.84
CA THR A 48 -0.03 0.08 -8.77
C THR A 48 -1.32 -0.10 -7.97
N MET A 49 -2.34 0.74 -8.21
CA MET A 49 -3.64 0.65 -7.56
C MET A 49 -4.47 -0.43 -8.23
N ASP A 50 -4.72 -1.51 -7.49
CA ASP A 50 -5.58 -2.60 -7.91
C ASP A 50 -6.78 -2.73 -6.96
N ASP A 51 -7.88 -3.23 -7.50
CA ASP A 51 -9.07 -3.58 -6.75
C ASP A 51 -8.91 -5.00 -6.20
N LEU A 52 -8.81 -5.10 -4.88
CA LEU A 52 -8.46 -6.32 -4.17
C LEU A 52 -9.54 -6.70 -3.16
N SER A 53 -9.57 -7.97 -2.81
CA SER A 53 -10.39 -8.49 -1.71
C SER A 53 -9.50 -8.94 -0.57
N LEU A 54 -10.01 -8.91 0.66
CA LEU A 54 -9.28 -9.44 1.81
C LEU A 54 -9.31 -10.97 1.79
N GLU A 55 -8.31 -11.60 2.38
CA GLU A 55 -8.28 -13.06 2.53
C GLU A 55 -9.07 -13.48 3.78
N SER A 56 -9.91 -14.52 3.66
CA SER A 56 -10.64 -15.04 4.81
C SER A 56 -9.75 -15.94 5.66
N VAL A 57 -9.80 -15.75 6.98
CA VAL A 57 -9.08 -16.60 7.94
C VAL A 57 -9.78 -17.96 8.14
N SER A 58 -11.08 -18.06 7.82
CA SER A 58 -11.90 -19.28 7.96
C SER A 58 -11.86 -19.94 9.34
N ASP A 59 -11.52 -19.17 10.39
CA ASP A 59 -11.51 -19.61 11.78
C ASP A 59 -12.83 -19.23 12.47
N ILE A 60 -13.63 -20.23 12.83
CA ILE A 60 -14.94 -20.06 13.48
C ILE A 60 -14.79 -19.47 14.88
N THR A 61 -13.63 -19.62 15.52
CA THR A 61 -13.35 -19.01 16.83
C THR A 61 -13.06 -17.51 16.70
N ARG A 62 -12.76 -17.03 15.48
CA ARG A 62 -12.35 -15.67 15.14
C ARG A 62 -13.04 -15.19 13.86
N PRO A 63 -14.38 -15.13 13.85
CA PRO A 63 -15.14 -14.84 12.64
C PRO A 63 -14.95 -13.40 12.13
N ASN A 64 -14.45 -12.49 12.96
CA ASN A 64 -14.24 -11.08 12.66
C ASN A 64 -12.83 -10.72 12.15
N TYR A 65 -11.95 -11.71 11.98
CA TYR A 65 -10.60 -11.50 11.47
C TYR A 65 -10.53 -11.79 9.97
N MET A 66 -9.93 -10.87 9.23
CA MET A 66 -9.53 -11.04 7.84
C MET A 66 -8.04 -10.80 7.70
N LEU A 67 -7.42 -11.41 6.71
CA LEU A 67 -5.99 -11.27 6.44
C LEU A 67 -5.77 -10.30 5.26
N LEU A 68 -4.79 -9.43 5.42
CA LEU A 68 -4.37 -8.55 4.33
C LEU A 68 -3.60 -9.37 3.27
N PRO A 69 -3.98 -9.27 1.99
CA PRO A 69 -3.23 -9.92 0.92
C PRO A 69 -1.74 -9.54 0.98
N LYS A 70 -0.88 -10.51 0.66
CA LYS A 70 0.58 -10.27 0.64
C LYS A 70 0.92 -9.19 -0.38
N LYS A 71 1.93 -8.36 -0.06
CA LYS A 71 2.51 -7.31 -0.93
C LYS A 71 1.66 -6.05 -1.14
N VAL A 72 0.69 -5.79 -0.27
CA VAL A 72 0.00 -4.50 -0.25
C VAL A 72 0.87 -3.49 0.52
N GLN A 73 1.41 -2.49 -0.17
CA GLN A 73 2.31 -1.49 0.44
C GLN A 73 1.57 -0.55 1.38
N LYS A 74 0.38 -0.12 0.99
CA LYS A 74 -0.35 0.93 1.71
C LYS A 74 -1.84 0.83 1.46
N ILE A 75 -2.59 0.75 2.56
CA ILE A 75 -4.06 0.76 2.61
C ILE A 75 -4.55 2.05 3.27
N GLN A 76 -3.63 2.94 3.65
CA GLN A 76 -3.92 4.15 4.43
C GLN A 76 -5.00 5.07 3.81
N GLU A 77 -5.10 5.12 2.49
CA GLU A 77 -6.12 5.89 1.76
C GLU A 77 -7.23 5.00 1.14
N SER A 78 -7.08 3.69 1.31
CA SER A 78 -7.93 2.68 0.74
C SER A 78 -9.18 2.52 1.59
N LYS A 79 -10.30 3.01 1.05
CA LYS A 79 -11.62 2.72 1.59
C LYS A 79 -11.86 1.21 1.46
N ILE A 80 -12.27 0.58 2.55
CA ILE A 80 -12.77 -0.79 2.50
C ILE A 80 -14.28 -0.70 2.29
N TRP A 81 -14.79 -1.49 1.36
CA TRP A 81 -16.22 -1.69 1.16
C TRP A 81 -16.59 -3.12 1.55
N TYR A 82 -17.73 -3.24 2.21
CA TYR A 82 -18.31 -4.51 2.57
C TYR A 82 -19.68 -4.67 1.92
N ASN A 83 -19.96 -5.84 1.35
CA ASN A 83 -21.26 -6.15 0.78
C ASN A 83 -22.27 -6.50 1.88
N VAL A 84 -23.29 -5.65 2.06
CA VAL A 84 -24.35 -5.74 3.08
C VAL A 84 -25.62 -6.39 2.50
N SER A 85 -25.55 -6.91 1.28
CA SER A 85 -26.68 -7.57 0.65
C SER A 85 -27.20 -8.76 1.47
N LYS A 86 -28.52 -8.79 1.64
CA LYS A 86 -29.26 -9.87 2.32
C LYS A 86 -29.77 -10.94 1.36
N LYS A 87 -29.61 -10.75 0.04
CA LYS A 87 -30.08 -11.67 -1.00
C LYS A 87 -28.94 -12.12 -1.90
N ALA A 88 -28.93 -13.41 -2.24
CA ALA A 88 -27.98 -13.94 -3.20
C ALA A 88 -28.15 -13.25 -4.57
N GLY A 89 -27.08 -12.68 -5.10
CA GLY A 89 -27.04 -12.01 -6.41
C GLY A 89 -27.19 -10.49 -6.39
N GLU A 90 -27.59 -9.88 -5.27
CA GLU A 90 -27.58 -8.41 -5.10
C GLU A 90 -26.22 -7.95 -4.54
N LEU A 91 -25.71 -6.83 -5.06
CA LEU A 91 -24.45 -6.21 -4.62
C LEU A 91 -24.79 -4.85 -3.99
N ASP A 92 -24.65 -4.74 -2.67
CA ASP A 92 -24.83 -3.48 -1.94
C ASP A 92 -23.58 -3.20 -1.09
N TYR A 93 -22.67 -2.40 -1.64
CA TYR A 93 -21.39 -2.10 -1.01
C TYR A 93 -21.50 -0.88 -0.10
N LYS A 94 -21.30 -1.10 1.20
CA LYS A 94 -21.21 -0.04 2.19
C LYS A 94 -19.75 0.26 2.51
N LEU A 95 -19.42 1.55 2.56
CA LEU A 95 -18.10 2.01 2.99
C LEU A 95 -17.92 1.77 4.49
N MET A 96 -16.80 1.12 4.82
CA MET A 96 -16.36 0.83 6.16
C MET A 96 -15.49 1.96 6.69
N THR A 97 -15.71 2.37 7.94
CA THR A 97 -14.95 3.47 8.54
C THR A 97 -13.77 2.90 9.33
N TYR A 98 -12.57 3.35 9.01
CA TYR A 98 -11.37 3.00 9.77
C TYR A 98 -11.39 3.70 11.13
N LEU A 99 -11.20 2.94 12.21
CA LEU A 99 -10.97 3.48 13.55
C LEU A 99 -9.53 3.16 13.98
N PRO A 100 -8.82 4.13 14.60
CA PRO A 100 -7.55 3.87 15.28
C PRO A 100 -7.71 2.74 16.31
N PRO A 101 -6.65 1.95 16.57
CA PRO A 101 -6.73 0.80 17.49
C PRO A 101 -7.26 1.14 18.88
N LEU A 102 -6.93 2.32 19.42
CA LEU A 102 -7.40 2.78 20.74
C LEU A 102 -8.91 3.02 20.72
N ASP A 103 -9.39 3.88 19.82
CA ASP A 103 -10.81 4.22 19.68
C ASP A 103 -11.65 2.98 19.36
N PHE A 104 -11.10 2.04 18.58
CA PHE A 104 -11.76 0.78 18.26
C PHE A 104 -11.93 -0.11 19.50
N VAL A 105 -10.92 -0.17 20.37
CA VAL A 105 -11.02 -0.88 21.66
C VAL A 105 -12.05 -0.22 22.56
N GLU A 106 -12.07 1.11 22.67
CA GLU A 106 -13.10 1.83 23.45
C GLU A 106 -14.53 1.57 22.93
N HIS A 107 -14.70 1.56 21.61
CA HIS A 107 -15.99 1.30 20.96
C HIS A 107 -16.46 -0.14 21.18
N THR A 108 -15.56 -1.11 21.14
CA THR A 108 -15.91 -2.53 21.31
C THR A 108 -16.10 -2.90 22.78
N LEU A 109 -15.30 -2.37 23.72
CA LEU A 109 -15.37 -2.65 25.16
C LEU A 109 -16.79 -2.56 25.75
N HIS A 110 -17.60 -1.61 25.28
CA HIS A 110 -18.94 -1.34 25.82
C HIS A 110 -20.06 -2.09 25.09
N SER A 111 -19.74 -2.98 24.14
CA SER A 111 -20.72 -3.63 23.26
C SER A 111 -21.29 -4.95 23.78
N ASN A 112 -21.06 -5.26 25.06
CA ASN A 112 -21.52 -6.52 25.68
C ASN A 112 -23.05 -6.53 25.83
N THR A 113 -23.74 -6.97 24.78
CA THR A 113 -25.20 -7.13 24.71
C THR A 113 -25.53 -8.60 24.44
N THR A 114 -26.79 -9.00 24.59
CA THR A 114 -27.28 -10.38 24.37
C THR A 114 -26.88 -11.00 23.03
N ASN A 115 -26.64 -10.17 22.00
CA ASN A 115 -26.22 -10.60 20.66
C ASN A 115 -24.74 -10.32 20.40
N SER A 116 -23.90 -10.54 21.41
CA SER A 116 -22.44 -10.40 21.28
C SER A 116 -21.72 -11.67 21.71
N ILE A 117 -20.62 -11.98 21.04
CA ILE A 117 -19.72 -13.07 21.42
C ILE A 117 -18.37 -12.47 21.81
N ILE A 118 -17.70 -13.11 22.76
CA ILE A 118 -16.34 -12.72 23.17
C ILE A 118 -15.35 -13.50 22.32
N VAL A 119 -14.70 -12.81 21.39
CA VAL A 119 -13.64 -13.40 20.57
C VAL A 119 -12.29 -13.18 21.25
N LYS A 120 -11.46 -14.24 21.23
CA LYS A 120 -10.07 -14.19 21.70
C LYS A 120 -9.17 -13.86 20.50
N GLY A 121 -8.50 -12.72 20.56
CA GLY A 121 -7.52 -12.30 19.57
C GLY A 121 -6.22 -13.09 19.64
N TYR A 122 -5.35 -12.89 18.64
CA TYR A 122 -4.04 -13.56 18.55
C TYR A 122 -3.10 -13.23 19.72
N ASN A 123 -3.27 -12.06 20.35
CA ASN A 123 -2.51 -11.62 21.53
C ASN A 123 -3.21 -11.97 22.85
N ASP A 124 -4.09 -12.96 22.85
CA ASP A 124 -4.92 -13.39 24.00
C ASP A 124 -5.92 -12.36 24.55
N ASN A 125 -6.00 -11.17 23.93
CA ASN A 125 -6.97 -10.14 24.26
C ASN A 125 -8.39 -10.60 23.94
N ARG A 126 -9.33 -10.28 24.84
CA ARG A 126 -10.75 -10.60 24.67
C ARG A 126 -11.50 -9.37 24.25
N MET A 127 -12.29 -9.50 23.18
CA MET A 127 -13.10 -8.40 22.67
C MET A 127 -14.52 -8.89 22.39
N PRO A 128 -15.56 -8.22 22.93
CA PRO A 128 -16.92 -8.52 22.52
C PRO A 128 -17.17 -7.97 21.12
N ILE A 129 -17.79 -8.79 20.27
CA ILE A 129 -18.20 -8.42 18.92
C ILE A 129 -19.69 -8.71 18.72
N LYS A 130 -20.37 -7.88 17.94
CA LYS A 130 -21.81 -8.07 17.68
C LYS A 130 -22.02 -9.11 16.57
N THR A 131 -23.02 -9.98 16.73
CA THR A 131 -23.31 -11.10 15.81
C THR A 131 -24.55 -10.91 14.94
N ASN A 132 -25.32 -9.83 15.17
CA ASN A 132 -26.62 -9.58 14.54
C ASN A 132 -26.59 -8.38 13.58
N GLN A 133 -25.41 -7.93 13.16
CA GLN A 133 -25.28 -6.81 12.23
C GLN A 133 -24.07 -6.98 11.33
N PHE A 134 -24.14 -6.38 10.14
CA PHE A 134 -22.99 -6.28 9.26
C PHE A 134 -21.95 -5.30 9.83
N PRO A 135 -20.66 -5.51 9.52
CA PRO A 135 -19.58 -4.67 10.02
C PRO A 135 -19.77 -3.20 9.64
N THR A 136 -19.38 -2.29 10.52
CA THR A 136 -19.36 -0.83 10.27
C THR A 136 -18.00 -0.19 10.44
N TYR A 137 -17.21 -0.72 11.36
CA TYR A 137 -15.86 -0.24 11.66
C TYR A 137 -14.83 -1.35 11.50
N PHE A 138 -13.62 -0.95 11.13
CA PHE A 138 -12.48 -1.85 11.07
C PHE A 138 -11.22 -1.19 11.62
N THR A 139 -10.31 -2.01 12.12
CA THR A 139 -8.98 -1.61 12.57
C THR A 139 -7.95 -2.68 12.26
N SER A 140 -6.67 -2.39 12.53
CA SER A 140 -5.59 -3.38 12.51
C SER A 140 -4.63 -3.10 13.64
N PHE A 141 -4.26 -4.15 14.36
CA PHE A 141 -3.31 -4.08 15.46
C PHE A 141 -1.87 -4.36 14.99
N ASP A 142 -1.70 -5.38 14.14
CA ASP A 142 -0.39 -5.94 13.81
C ASP A 142 0.01 -5.75 12.34
N ASN A 143 -0.73 -4.92 11.58
CA ASN A 143 -0.52 -4.66 10.15
C ASN A 143 -0.61 -5.89 9.23
N VAL A 144 -1.11 -7.02 9.74
CA VAL A 144 -1.34 -8.28 9.00
C VAL A 144 -2.82 -8.63 8.99
N TYR A 145 -3.48 -8.51 10.15
CA TYR A 145 -4.88 -8.84 10.32
C TYR A 145 -5.74 -7.58 10.40
N VAL A 146 -6.81 -7.57 9.61
CA VAL A 146 -7.90 -6.60 9.71
C VAL A 146 -8.96 -7.17 10.64
N VAL A 147 -9.33 -6.38 11.65
CA VAL A 147 -10.31 -6.75 12.66
C VAL A 147 -11.55 -5.89 12.48
N PHE A 148 -12.69 -6.56 12.39
CA PHE A 148 -13.99 -5.91 12.28
C PHE A 148 -14.71 -5.88 13.64
N ASP A 149 -15.60 -4.90 13.80
CA ASP A 149 -16.41 -4.70 15.01
C ASP A 149 -17.55 -5.72 15.17
N SER A 150 -18.02 -6.28 14.06
CA SER A 150 -19.18 -7.16 14.02
C SER A 150 -19.20 -8.07 12.80
N TYR A 151 -20.00 -9.13 12.87
CA TYR A 151 -20.32 -10.01 11.76
C TYR A 151 -21.78 -10.46 11.88
N ASN A 152 -22.39 -10.92 10.79
CA ASN A 152 -23.76 -11.39 10.80
C ASN A 152 -23.82 -12.93 10.68
N ASN A 153 -24.10 -13.60 11.80
CA ASN A 153 -24.12 -15.06 11.90
C ASN A 153 -25.30 -15.72 11.16
N GLU A 154 -26.33 -14.95 10.78
CA GLU A 154 -27.46 -15.46 9.98
C GLU A 154 -27.03 -15.76 8.53
N PHE A 155 -26.07 -14.99 8.01
CA PHE A 155 -25.63 -15.10 6.61
C PHE A 155 -24.31 -15.84 6.45
N ASP A 156 -23.34 -15.60 7.33
CA ASP A 156 -22.03 -16.25 7.27
C ASP A 156 -21.54 -16.64 8.67
N THR A 157 -20.92 -17.82 8.78
CA THR A 157 -20.27 -18.27 10.03
C THR A 157 -18.97 -17.51 10.32
N THR A 158 -18.30 -17.04 9.27
CA THR A 158 -17.09 -16.19 9.31
C THR A 158 -17.16 -15.17 8.18
N LEU A 159 -16.50 -14.02 8.32
CA LEU A 159 -16.40 -13.05 7.24
C LEU A 159 -15.78 -13.68 5.98
N GLN A 160 -16.37 -13.37 4.82
CA GLN A 160 -16.03 -13.97 3.53
C GLN A 160 -15.27 -12.99 2.63
N ALA A 161 -14.21 -13.48 1.96
CA ALA A 161 -13.39 -12.69 1.05
C ALA A 161 -14.23 -12.05 -0.07
N SER A 162 -15.19 -12.81 -0.61
CA SER A 162 -16.10 -12.40 -1.67
C SER A 162 -17.02 -11.22 -1.32
N LYS A 163 -17.16 -10.87 -0.03
CA LYS A 163 -17.95 -9.73 0.44
C LYS A 163 -17.10 -8.51 0.77
N THR A 164 -15.78 -8.62 0.67
CA THR A 164 -14.84 -7.52 0.95
C THR A 164 -14.23 -7.00 -0.34
N ARG A 165 -14.11 -5.68 -0.44
CA ARG A 165 -13.48 -5.01 -1.57
C ARG A 165 -12.71 -3.80 -1.07
N PHE A 166 -11.49 -3.60 -1.54
CA PHE A 166 -10.70 -2.40 -1.23
C PHE A 166 -9.76 -2.09 -2.38
N VAL A 167 -9.47 -0.81 -2.60
CA VAL A 167 -8.52 -0.37 -3.62
C VAL A 167 -7.18 -0.16 -2.96
N GLY A 168 -6.20 -1.02 -3.20
CA GLY A 168 -4.88 -0.97 -2.56
C GLY A 168 -3.75 -0.84 -3.56
N SER A 169 -2.62 -0.27 -3.13
CA SER A 169 -1.38 -0.32 -3.93
C SER A 169 -0.70 -1.68 -3.72
N GLN A 170 -0.64 -2.49 -4.77
CA GLN A 170 0.07 -3.78 -4.76
C GLN A 170 1.33 -3.69 -5.63
N GLU A 171 2.47 -4.09 -5.05
CA GLU A 171 3.70 -4.25 -5.83
C GLU A 171 3.57 -5.46 -6.75
N LYS A 172 3.73 -5.24 -8.06
CA LYS A 172 3.89 -6.35 -9.02
C LYS A 172 5.27 -6.97 -8.86
N VAL A 173 5.34 -8.27 -9.12
CA VAL A 173 6.60 -9.03 -8.99
C VAL A 173 7.45 -8.78 -10.22
N PHE A 174 8.71 -8.42 -10.01
CA PHE A 174 9.72 -8.39 -11.05
C PHE A 174 10.28 -9.81 -11.21
N LEU A 175 10.18 -10.40 -12.41
CA LEU A 175 10.76 -11.69 -12.70
C LEU A 175 12.04 -11.48 -13.53
N GLN A 176 13.13 -12.11 -13.11
CA GLN A 176 14.39 -12.11 -13.87
C GLN A 176 14.31 -13.17 -14.97
N GLU A 177 13.55 -12.88 -16.02
CA GLU A 177 13.41 -13.73 -17.21
C GLU A 177 13.82 -12.93 -18.44
N ASP A 178 14.37 -13.61 -19.45
CA ASP A 178 14.91 -12.97 -20.66
C ASP A 178 13.87 -12.12 -21.42
N VAL A 179 12.59 -12.52 -21.35
CA VAL A 179 11.47 -11.87 -22.06
C VAL A 179 10.52 -11.14 -21.08
N PHE A 180 11.01 -10.75 -19.90
CA PHE A 180 10.16 -10.07 -18.93
C PHE A 180 9.85 -8.62 -19.32
N GLU A 181 8.57 -8.32 -19.52
CA GLU A 181 8.09 -6.95 -19.67
C GLU A 181 7.88 -6.31 -18.30
N ILE A 182 8.64 -5.24 -18.03
CA ILE A 182 8.58 -4.54 -16.76
C ILE A 182 7.19 -3.89 -16.65
N PRO A 183 6.42 -4.15 -15.58
CA PRO A 183 5.04 -3.71 -15.47
C PRO A 183 4.97 -2.24 -15.06
N ILE A 184 5.43 -1.36 -15.95
CA ILE A 184 5.38 0.10 -15.85
C ILE A 184 4.58 0.68 -17.01
N PRO A 185 3.82 1.77 -16.81
CA PRO A 185 3.13 2.44 -17.90
C PRO A 185 4.10 3.02 -18.92
N ASN A 186 3.69 3.07 -20.19
CA ASN A 186 4.50 3.59 -21.31
C ASN A 186 5.06 5.00 -21.03
N HIS A 187 4.30 5.88 -20.38
CA HIS A 187 4.74 7.25 -20.10
C HIS A 187 5.82 7.36 -19.00
N LEU A 188 6.05 6.30 -18.22
CA LEU A 188 7.09 6.23 -17.19
C LEU A 188 8.28 5.36 -17.61
N SER A 189 8.19 4.72 -18.78
CA SER A 189 9.24 3.85 -19.31
C SER A 189 10.57 4.59 -19.45
N GLU A 190 10.56 5.79 -20.07
CA GLU A 190 11.75 6.62 -20.24
C GLU A 190 12.40 7.01 -18.90
N THR A 191 11.59 7.45 -17.93
CA THR A 191 12.10 7.83 -16.59
C THR A 191 12.73 6.64 -15.87
N TYR A 192 12.12 5.45 -16.00
CA TYR A 192 12.68 4.23 -15.44
C TYR A 192 14.02 3.87 -16.10
N LEU A 193 14.10 3.96 -17.43
CA LEU A 193 15.33 3.70 -18.18
C LEU A 193 16.46 4.63 -17.77
N ASP A 194 16.20 5.93 -17.65
CA ASP A 194 17.20 6.92 -17.22
C ASP A 194 17.70 6.64 -15.79
N MET A 195 16.78 6.33 -14.87
CA MET A 195 17.14 5.97 -13.50
C MET A 195 17.98 4.69 -13.44
N PHE A 196 17.61 3.70 -14.25
CA PHE A 196 18.31 2.44 -14.35
C PHE A 196 19.72 2.62 -14.94
N LEU A 197 19.85 3.31 -16.08
CA LEU A 197 21.15 3.54 -16.72
C LEU A 197 22.08 4.32 -15.81
N ASN A 198 21.59 5.36 -15.14
CA ASN A 198 22.38 6.12 -14.17
C ASN A 198 22.86 5.24 -13.00
N GLU A 199 21.99 4.39 -12.46
CA GLU A 199 22.37 3.48 -11.37
C GLU A 199 23.34 2.37 -11.82
N ALA A 200 23.11 1.79 -13.00
CA ALA A 200 23.96 0.74 -13.55
C ALA A 200 25.36 1.27 -13.88
N LEU A 201 25.45 2.42 -14.58
CA LEU A 201 26.74 3.04 -14.93
C LEU A 201 27.53 3.44 -13.68
N THR A 202 26.86 3.98 -12.67
CA THR A 202 27.55 4.41 -11.44
C THR A 202 28.06 3.24 -10.59
N LEU A 203 27.31 2.15 -10.49
CA LEU A 203 27.70 0.98 -9.69
C LEU A 203 28.74 0.11 -10.39
N VAL A 204 28.61 -0.11 -11.70
CA VAL A 204 29.53 -0.97 -12.47
C VAL A 204 30.85 -0.25 -12.75
N HIS A 205 30.84 1.06 -13.05
CA HIS A 205 32.07 1.81 -13.36
C HIS A 205 32.68 2.57 -12.17
N GLN A 206 32.24 2.30 -10.93
CA GLN A 206 32.88 2.74 -9.68
C GLN A 206 33.24 4.23 -9.59
N GLN A 207 32.32 5.14 -9.89
CA GLN A 207 32.50 6.56 -9.53
C GLN A 207 32.27 6.76 -8.01
N PRO A 208 33.05 7.62 -7.31
CA PRO A 208 33.00 7.74 -5.85
C PRO A 208 31.61 8.19 -5.34
N ILE A 209 31.11 7.51 -4.31
CA ILE A 209 29.68 7.45 -4.01
C ILE A 209 29.28 8.35 -2.82
N GLY A 210 28.57 9.45 -3.11
CA GLY A 210 27.72 10.15 -2.12
C GLY A 210 26.27 9.62 -2.09
N MET A 211 25.83 8.96 -3.15
CA MET A 211 24.42 8.69 -3.42
C MET A 211 23.83 7.51 -2.61
N ILE A 212 24.61 6.46 -2.29
CA ILE A 212 24.13 5.32 -1.48
C ILE A 212 23.84 5.75 -0.04
N ALA A 213 24.71 6.57 0.57
CA ALA A 213 24.48 7.14 1.89
C ALA A 213 23.26 8.08 1.91
N GLN A 214 23.06 8.85 0.84
CA GLN A 214 21.89 9.70 0.66
C GLN A 214 20.60 8.88 0.52
N ARG A 215 20.59 7.80 -0.27
CA ARG A 215 19.43 6.90 -0.42
C ARG A 215 19.07 6.20 0.89
N ALA A 216 20.05 5.69 1.63
CA ALA A 216 19.81 5.10 2.96
C ALA A 216 19.21 6.13 3.93
N ARG A 217 19.68 7.39 3.87
CA ARG A 217 19.15 8.50 4.67
C ARG A 217 17.71 8.85 4.28
N VAL A 218 17.39 8.94 2.99
CA VAL A 218 16.02 9.20 2.50
C VAL A 218 15.08 8.07 2.92
N LYS A 219 15.45 6.81 2.74
CA LYS A 219 14.65 5.65 3.16
C LYS A 219 14.42 5.63 4.68
N LYS A 220 15.43 5.98 5.48
CA LYS A 220 15.30 6.10 6.94
C LYS A 220 14.35 7.24 7.34
N ILE A 221 14.38 8.38 6.65
CA ILE A 221 13.47 9.50 6.88
C ILE A 221 12.03 9.11 6.49
N LYS A 222 11.84 8.44 5.35
CA LYS A 222 10.51 7.97 4.91
C LYS A 222 9.92 6.95 5.87
N LEU A 223 10.72 5.98 6.33
CA LEU A 223 10.31 5.00 7.34
C LEU A 223 9.94 5.67 8.68
N GLN A 224 10.66 6.72 9.07
CA GLN A 224 10.32 7.52 10.26
C GLN A 224 9.03 8.34 10.09
N GLN A 225 8.73 8.78 8.86
CA GLN A 225 7.54 9.56 8.55
C GLN A 225 6.29 8.70 8.36
N ASP A 226 6.43 7.47 7.84
CA ASP A 226 5.33 6.63 7.39
C ASP A 226 5.47 5.17 7.87
N ASN A 227 5.36 4.98 9.18
CA ASN A 227 5.51 3.66 9.82
C ASN A 227 4.19 2.89 9.97
N ARG A 228 3.13 3.28 9.23
CA ARG A 228 1.80 2.65 9.33
C ARG A 228 1.40 2.09 7.97
N THR A 229 0.79 0.92 7.90
CA THR A 229 0.22 0.40 6.65
C THR A 229 -1.26 0.75 6.50
N LEU A 230 -1.93 1.11 7.60
CA LEU A 230 -3.37 1.37 7.70
C LEU A 230 -3.70 2.69 8.44
N GLY A 231 -4.72 3.39 7.95
CA GLY A 231 -5.29 4.59 8.56
C GLY A 231 -4.90 5.94 7.93
N GLN A 232 -5.61 7.00 8.30
CA GLN A 232 -5.40 8.35 7.79
C GLN A 232 -3.95 8.82 8.01
N GLY A 233 -3.30 9.25 6.92
CA GLY A 233 -1.95 9.82 6.98
C GLY A 233 -1.89 10.99 7.96
N ARG A 234 -0.73 11.19 8.61
CA ARG A 234 -0.54 12.37 9.48
C ARG A 234 -0.76 13.61 8.63
N SER A 235 -1.66 14.50 9.05
CA SER A 235 -1.79 15.82 8.43
C SER A 235 -0.42 16.50 8.47
N LYS A 236 0.10 16.87 7.30
CA LYS A 236 1.36 17.62 7.23
C LYS A 236 1.13 18.93 7.98
N ALA A 237 1.91 19.17 9.03
CA ALA A 237 1.89 20.44 9.72
C ALA A 237 2.20 21.54 8.70
N SER A 238 1.26 22.46 8.51
CA SER A 238 1.43 23.59 7.59
C SER A 238 2.44 24.55 8.20
N TYR A 239 3.69 24.41 7.79
CA TYR A 239 4.74 25.37 8.10
C TYR A 239 4.81 26.39 6.95
N GLY A 240 4.47 27.63 7.27
CA GLY A 240 4.45 28.75 6.34
C GLY A 240 3.63 29.91 6.89
N ARG A 241 4.09 31.14 6.68
CA ARG A 241 3.35 32.34 7.08
C ARG A 241 2.12 32.44 6.19
N LYS A 242 0.93 32.07 6.69
CA LYS A 242 -0.34 32.32 6.00
C LYS A 242 -0.46 33.83 5.78
N GLY A 243 -0.18 34.28 4.56
CA GLY A 243 -0.33 35.68 4.19
C GLY A 243 -1.80 36.05 4.31
N LEU A 244 -2.13 36.94 5.24
CA LEU A 244 -3.39 37.67 5.19
C LEU A 244 -3.40 38.45 3.89
N SER A 245 -4.22 38.04 2.92
CA SER A 245 -4.50 38.85 1.74
C SER A 245 -5.29 40.08 2.18
N GLY A 246 -4.58 41.11 2.64
CA GLY A 246 -5.15 42.44 2.77
C GLY A 246 -5.47 42.95 1.37
N SER A 247 -6.75 43.00 1.00
CA SER A 247 -7.20 43.63 -0.23
C SER A 247 -6.76 45.09 -0.23
N TYR A 248 -5.82 45.44 -1.11
CA TYR A 248 -5.43 46.81 -1.36
C TYR A 248 -6.60 47.54 -2.03
N VAL A 249 -7.24 48.46 -1.31
CA VAL A 249 -8.23 49.38 -1.88
C VAL A 249 -7.48 50.64 -2.33
N PRO A 250 -7.41 50.95 -3.63
CA PRO A 250 -6.79 52.20 -4.10
C PRO A 250 -7.58 53.39 -3.57
N ARG A 251 -6.92 54.33 -2.90
CA ARG A 251 -7.51 55.62 -2.52
C ARG A 251 -7.78 56.42 -3.80
N GLY A 252 -9.06 56.59 -4.13
CA GLY A 252 -9.50 57.54 -5.15
C GLY A 252 -9.12 58.96 -4.76
N HIS A 253 -8.51 59.69 -5.71
CA HIS A 253 -8.35 61.13 -5.63
C HIS A 253 -9.75 61.78 -5.63
N GLY A 254 -10.02 62.59 -4.61
CA GLY A 254 -11.17 63.49 -4.58
C GLY A 254 -11.03 64.61 -5.62
N GLU A 255 -12.19 65.17 -5.94
CA GLU A 255 -12.49 66.28 -6.84
C GLU A 255 -11.45 67.42 -6.91
#